data_AF-A0A7C8ZLL6-F1
#
_entry.id   AF-A0A7C8ZLL6-F1
#
_cell.length_a   1.000
_cell.length_b   1.000
_cell.length_c   1.000
_cell.angle_alpha   90.00
_cell.angle_beta   90.00
_cell.angle_gamma   90.00
#
_symmetry.space_group_name_H-M   'P 1'
#
loop_
_entity.id
_entity.type
_entity.pdbx_description
1 polymer ?
#
loop_
_entity_poly.entity_id
_entity_poly.type
_entity_poly.pdbx_seq_one_letter_code
_entity_poly.pdbx_strand_id
1 'polypeptide(L)'
;RDKDKDNIIRMLLESSSAQETFSVVCIVGIGGMGKTTLAQYVFSDGRVKSHFDLMIWVCVPQSLTVEDMMKNMVAFATDETHLQGGMHQLAFAIDETHLQGVMR
;
A
#
# COMPACT_ATOMS: atom_id res chain seq x y z
N ARG A 1 -18.82 1.81 3.32
CA ARG A 1 -17.46 1.72 3.87
C ARG A 1 -17.09 0.29 4.25
N ASP A 2 -17.71 -0.35 5.25
CA ASP A 2 -17.32 -1.74 5.61
C ASP A 2 -17.62 -2.74 4.48
N LYS A 3 -18.78 -2.63 3.83
CA LYS A 3 -19.11 -3.45 2.64
C LYS A 3 -18.07 -3.31 1.52
N ASP A 4 -17.60 -2.09 1.26
CA ASP A 4 -16.60 -1.83 0.21
C ASP A 4 -15.25 -2.44 0.61
N LYS A 5 -14.86 -2.29 1.88
CA LYS A 5 -13.66 -2.92 2.44
C LYS A 5 -13.73 -4.44 2.29
N ASP A 6 -14.81 -5.07 2.74
CA ASP A 6 -14.98 -6.52 2.71
C ASP A 6 -14.99 -7.06 1.28
N ASN A 7 -15.57 -6.33 0.33
CA ASN A 7 -15.54 -6.73 -1.07
C ASN A 7 -14.12 -6.66 -1.65
N ILE A 8 -13.34 -5.63 -1.34
CA ILE A 8 -11.94 -5.53 -1.78
C ILE A 8 -11.11 -6.65 -1.16
N ILE A 9 -11.26 -6.91 0.14
CA ILE A 9 -10.55 -8.00 0.83
C ILE A 9 -10.88 -9.33 0.16
N ARG A 10 -12.15 -9.58 -0.12
CA ARG A 10 -12.57 -10.79 -0.84
C ARG A 10 -11.86 -10.92 -2.20
N MET A 11 -11.82 -9.85 -2.99
CA MET A 11 -11.11 -9.85 -4.28
C MET A 11 -9.61 -10.13 -4.14
N LEU A 12 -8.96 -9.63 -3.07
CA LEU A 12 -7.54 -9.87 -2.79
C LEU A 12 -7.25 -11.31 -2.36
N LEU A 13 -8.16 -11.95 -1.62
CA LEU A 13 -7.96 -13.29 -1.06
C LEU A 13 -8.45 -14.41 -1.99
N GLU A 14 -9.42 -14.14 -2.86
CA GLU A 14 -10.03 -15.15 -3.76
C GLU A 14 -9.32 -15.29 -5.12
N SER A 15 -8.34 -14.43 -5.46
CA SER A 15 -7.63 -14.48 -6.75
C SER A 15 -6.68 -15.69 -6.91
N SER A 16 -6.68 -16.64 -5.98
CA SER A 16 -5.86 -17.86 -5.99
C SER A 16 -6.43 -18.97 -6.90
N SER A 17 -6.83 -18.66 -8.14
CA SER A 17 -7.03 -19.71 -9.14
C SER A 17 -5.67 -20.13 -9.71
N ALA A 18 -5.46 -21.42 -9.96
CA ALA A 18 -4.15 -21.99 -10.33
C ALA A 18 -3.53 -21.46 -11.66
N GLN A 19 -4.15 -20.48 -12.30
CA GLN A 19 -3.73 -19.90 -13.59
C GLN A 19 -3.40 -18.40 -13.53
N GLU A 20 -3.72 -17.68 -12.44
CA GLU A 20 -3.40 -16.25 -12.32
C GLU A 20 -2.17 -16.02 -11.42
N THR A 21 -1.12 -15.41 -11.99
CA THR A 21 0.14 -15.15 -11.27
C THR A 21 0.14 -13.81 -10.53
N PHE A 22 -0.80 -12.90 -10.82
CA PHE A 22 -0.98 -11.63 -10.11
C PHE A 22 -2.42 -11.11 -10.24
N SER A 23 -2.88 -10.35 -9.23
CA SER A 23 -4.20 -9.72 -9.20
C SER A 23 -4.07 -8.21 -8.98
N VAL A 24 -4.94 -7.41 -9.63
CA VAL A 24 -4.95 -5.95 -9.52
C VAL A 24 -6.35 -5.46 -9.15
N VAL A 25 -6.43 -4.64 -8.10
CA VAL A 25 -7.68 -4.00 -7.65
C VAL A 25 -7.56 -2.48 -7.72
N CYS A 26 -8.41 -1.85 -8.53
CA CYS A 26 -8.44 -0.40 -8.71
C CYS A 26 -9.59 0.25 -7.93
N ILE A 27 -9.30 1.27 -7.11
CA ILE A 27 -10.33 2.09 -6.44
C ILE A 27 -10.49 3.41 -7.23
N VAL A 28 -11.62 3.55 -7.93
CA VAL A 28 -11.92 4.71 -8.77
C VAL A 28 -13.10 5.49 -8.22
N GLY A 29 -13.09 6.81 -8.38
CA GLY A 29 -14.17 7.68 -7.92
C GLY A 29 -13.76 9.15 -7.84
N ILE A 30 -14.72 10.01 -7.57
CA ILE A 30 -14.56 11.47 -7.52
C ILE A 30 -13.55 11.87 -6.41
N GLY A 31 -12.90 13.03 -6.57
CA GLY A 31 -12.07 13.63 -5.52
C GLY A 31 -12.84 13.79 -4.20
N GLY A 32 -12.14 13.66 -3.07
CA GLY A 32 -12.75 13.82 -1.73
C GLY A 32 -13.55 12.63 -1.20
N MET A 33 -13.77 11.57 -2.00
CA MET A 33 -14.57 10.38 -1.57
C MET A 33 -13.85 9.45 -0.57
N GLY A 34 -12.59 9.72 -0.22
CA GLY A 34 -11.82 8.90 0.71
C GLY A 34 -11.31 7.58 0.12
N LYS A 35 -10.95 7.56 -1.17
CA LYS A 35 -10.39 6.37 -1.85
C LYS A 35 -9.12 5.87 -1.16
N THR A 36 -8.17 6.78 -0.90
CA THR A 36 -6.93 6.49 -0.17
C THR A 36 -7.24 5.99 1.24
N THR A 37 -8.23 6.57 1.91
CA THR A 37 -8.70 6.12 3.23
C THR A 37 -9.25 4.69 3.19
N LEU A 38 -10.02 4.33 2.14
CA LEU A 38 -10.52 2.96 1.97
C LEU A 38 -9.38 1.97 1.71
N ALA A 39 -8.41 2.34 0.86
CA ALA A 39 -7.23 1.51 0.63
C ALA A 39 -6.40 1.29 1.91
N GLN A 40 -6.20 2.33 2.72
CA GLN A 40 -5.53 2.22 4.03
C GLN A 40 -6.33 1.34 5.01
N TYR A 41 -7.66 1.44 4.99
CA TYR A 41 -8.52 0.62 5.84
C TYR A 41 -8.46 -0.86 5.48
N VAL A 42 -8.35 -1.19 4.19
CA VAL A 42 -8.09 -2.56 3.71
C VAL A 42 -6.68 -3.03 4.07
N PHE A 43 -5.66 -2.22 3.78
CA PHE A 43 -4.24 -2.53 4.06
C PHE A 43 -3.99 -2.82 5.55
N SER A 44 -4.75 -2.15 6.43
CA SER A 44 -4.62 -2.33 7.87
C SER A 44 -5.41 -3.51 8.43
N ASP A 45 -6.29 -4.15 7.64
CA ASP A 45 -7.18 -5.23 8.08
C ASP A 45 -6.37 -6.49 8.41
N GLY A 46 -6.66 -7.10 9.57
CA GLY A 46 -5.92 -8.27 10.05
C GLY A 46 -5.92 -9.44 9.07
N ARG A 47 -7.00 -9.63 8.31
CA ARG A 47 -7.10 -10.71 7.31
C ARG A 47 -6.11 -10.51 6.16
N VAL A 48 -5.89 -9.26 5.75
CA VAL A 48 -4.93 -8.90 4.70
C VAL A 48 -3.52 -9.09 5.23
N LYS A 49 -3.23 -8.58 6.43
CA LYS A 49 -1.91 -8.72 7.07
C LYS A 49 -1.49 -10.16 7.31
N SER A 50 -2.44 -11.06 7.59
CA SER A 50 -2.16 -12.49 7.78
C SER A 50 -1.98 -13.27 6.49
N HIS A 51 -2.42 -12.73 5.35
CA HIS A 51 -2.40 -13.45 4.08
C HIS A 51 -1.16 -13.16 3.23
N PHE A 52 -0.62 -11.95 3.32
CA PHE A 52 0.55 -11.53 2.53
C PHE A 52 1.81 -11.46 3.40
N ASP A 53 2.84 -12.21 3.02
CA ASP A 53 4.14 -12.21 3.73
C ASP A 53 4.85 -10.85 3.66
N LEU A 54 4.68 -10.14 2.55
CA LEU A 54 5.23 -8.81 2.33
C LEU A 54 4.13 -7.87 1.83
N MET A 55 4.01 -6.72 2.48
CA MET A 55 3.10 -5.66 2.07
C MET A 55 3.88 -4.34 1.99
N ILE A 56 3.73 -3.65 0.86
CA ILE A 56 4.41 -2.38 0.61
C ILE A 56 3.34 -1.32 0.30
N TRP A 57 3.42 -0.18 0.97
CA TRP A 57 2.61 0.99 0.67
C TRP A 57 3.48 2.09 0.08
N VAL A 58 3.22 2.47 -1.17
CA VAL A 58 4.04 3.47 -1.89
C VAL A 58 3.19 4.68 -2.27
N CYS A 59 3.69 5.86 -1.92
CA CYS A 59 3.22 7.12 -2.48
C CYS A 59 4.14 7.50 -3.63
N VAL A 60 3.60 7.69 -4.84
CA VAL A 60 4.39 8.01 -6.04
C VAL A 60 4.29 9.52 -6.29
N PRO A 61 5.31 10.32 -5.95
CA PRO A 61 5.34 11.73 -6.34
C PRO A 61 5.55 11.84 -7.85
N GLN A 62 5.09 12.95 -8.45
CA GLN A 62 5.17 13.17 -9.91
C GLN A 62 6.60 13.14 -10.45
N SER A 63 7.60 13.40 -9.61
CA SER A 63 9.01 13.42 -9.97
C SER A 63 9.71 12.06 -9.86
N LEU A 64 9.04 11.01 -9.38
CA LEU A 64 9.65 9.69 -9.22
C LEU A 64 9.53 8.88 -10.51
N THR A 65 10.64 8.33 -10.99
CA THR A 65 10.61 7.42 -12.14
C THR A 65 10.16 6.02 -11.73
N VAL A 66 9.63 5.25 -12.69
CA VAL A 66 9.25 3.84 -12.45
C VAL A 66 10.48 3.01 -12.03
N GLU A 67 11.65 3.32 -12.57
CA GLU A 67 12.91 2.65 -12.22
C GLU A 67 13.29 2.88 -10.76
N ASP A 68 13.22 4.14 -10.29
CA ASP A 68 13.50 4.47 -8.89
C ASP A 68 12.52 3.80 -7.94
N MET A 69 11.24 3.74 -8.32
CA MET A 69 10.21 3.06 -7.55
C MET A 69 10.50 1.56 -7.42
N MET A 70 10.82 0.87 -8.53
CA MET A 70 11.14 -0.56 -8.50
C MET A 70 12.39 -0.84 -7.67
N LYS A 71 13.46 -0.04 -7.82
CA LYS A 71 14.69 -0.19 -7.03
C LYS A 71 14.40 -0.09 -5.54
N ASN A 72 13.60 0.91 -5.14
CA ASN A 72 13.21 1.10 -3.75
C ASN A 72 12.36 -0.06 -3.21
N MET A 73 11.42 -0.57 -4.01
CA MET A 73 10.60 -1.74 -3.63
C MET A 73 11.46 -2.99 -3.46
N VAL A 74 12.40 -3.25 -4.37
CA VAL A 74 13.32 -4.39 -4.28
C VAL A 74 14.22 -4.27 -3.06
N ALA A 75 14.84 -3.10 -2.85
CA ALA A 75 15.71 -2.87 -1.69
C ALA A 75 14.96 -3.07 -0.36
N PHE A 76 13.69 -2.63 -0.29
CA PHE A 76 12.84 -2.87 0.87
C PHE A 76 12.52 -4.37 1.06
N ALA A 77 12.24 -5.09 -0.04
CA ALA A 77 11.90 -6.51 0.02
C ALA A 77 13.10 -7.41 0.38
N THR A 78 14.33 -6.98 0.06
CA THR A 78 15.55 -7.77 0.26
C THR A 78 16.36 -7.40 1.50
N ASP A 79 15.91 -6.43 2.31
CA ASP A 79 16.63 -5.90 3.49
C ASP A 79 18.05 -5.37 3.17
N GLU A 80 18.31 -5.02 1.90
CA GLU A 80 19.58 -4.50 1.41
C GLU A 80 19.63 -2.98 1.66
N THR A 81 19.65 -2.57 2.93
CA THR A 81 19.78 -1.15 3.29
C THR A 81 21.22 -0.67 3.10
N HIS A 82 21.57 -0.26 1.88
CA HIS A 82 22.73 0.61 1.66
C HIS A 82 22.58 1.50 0.41
N LEU A 83 21.55 2.35 0.38
CA LEU A 83 21.52 3.49 -0.55
C LEU A 83 21.95 4.75 0.19
N GLN A 84 23.27 4.98 0.21
CA GLN A 84 23.87 6.28 0.51
C GLN A 84 23.44 7.27 -0.59
N GLY A 85 22.43 8.08 -0.26
CA GLY A 85 21.90 9.11 -1.16
C GLY A 85 20.54 9.64 -0.71
N GLY A 86 20.45 10.19 0.51
CA GLY A 86 19.31 11.00 0.95
C GLY A 86 18.15 10.23 1.59
N MET A 87 18.32 9.91 2.88
CA MET A 87 17.36 9.26 3.79
C MET A 87 16.07 10.08 4.11
N HIS A 88 15.65 11.01 3.26
CA HIS A 88 14.53 11.93 3.59
C HIS A 88 13.16 11.56 2.98
N GLN A 89 13.01 10.45 2.23
CA GLN A 89 11.72 10.09 1.60
C GLN A 89 11.26 8.63 1.74
N LEU A 90 12.08 7.73 2.30
CA LEU A 90 11.70 6.32 2.51
C LEU A 90 11.11 6.03 3.91
N ALA A 91 11.07 7.02 4.80
CA ALA A 91 10.37 6.93 6.08
C ALA A 91 9.05 7.70 6.05
N PHE A 92 8.00 7.04 5.56
CA PHE A 92 6.76 7.03 6.34
C PHE A 92 6.32 5.57 6.42
N ALA A 93 6.99 4.85 7.31
CA ALA A 93 6.19 4.12 8.28
C ALA A 93 5.24 5.17 8.88
N ILE A 94 3.98 5.21 8.43
CA ILE A 94 2.95 5.88 9.21
C ILE A 94 2.69 4.90 10.37
N ASP A 95 3.61 4.92 11.32
CA ASP A 95 3.33 4.61 12.71
C ASP A 95 2.13 5.49 13.12
N GLU A 96 1.21 4.88 13.86
CA GLU A 96 -0.08 5.38 14.29
C GLU A 96 -0.03 6.63 15.22
N THR A 97 1.10 7.32 15.37
CA THR A 97 1.27 8.39 16.37
C THR A 97 0.99 9.83 15.90
N HIS A 98 0.57 10.07 14.66
CA HIS A 98 0.27 11.45 14.22
C HIS A 98 -0.96 11.67 13.31
N LEU A 99 -1.96 10.79 13.39
CA LEU A 99 -3.29 11.06 12.80
C LEU A 99 -4.32 11.64 13.79
N GLN A 100 -3.95 11.90 15.04
CA GLN A 100 -4.77 12.66 16.00
C GLN A 100 -4.71 14.19 15.77
N GLY A 101 -3.91 14.68 14.81
CA GLY A 101 -3.64 16.11 14.64
C GLY A 101 -4.23 16.82 13.41
N VAL A 102 -4.75 16.08 12.41
CA VAL A 102 -5.23 16.69 11.15
C VAL A 102 -6.72 16.36 10.91
N MET A 103 -7.52 16.67 11.92
CA MET A 103 -8.93 16.97 11.76
C MET A 103 -9.25 18.24 12.56
N ARG A 104 -8.70 19.36 12.07
CA ARG A 104 -9.31 20.68 12.16
C ARG A 104 -9.28 21.30 10.77
#